data_AF-A0A2J8A9X9-F1
#
_entry.id   AF-A0A2J8A9X9-F1
#
_cell.length_a   1.000
_cell.length_b   1.000
_cell.length_c   1.000
_cell.angle_alpha   90.00
_cell.angle_beta   90.00
_cell.angle_gamma   90.00
#
_symmetry.space_group_name_H-M   'P 1'
#
loop_
_entity.id
_entity.type
_entity.pdbx_description
1 polymer ?
#
loop_
_entity_poly.entity_id
_entity_poly.type
_entity_poly.pdbx_seq_one_letter_code
_entity_poly.pdbx_strand_id
1 'polypeptide(L)'
;MASQCANPRRPLATALLLALSLCEPGRVMSQQQSSGGRLHAQHWLAEPLDGDCCARAAACSMREFGAARQRCAKASAAVVYVAQNARQDKNYGRDSRSLLERSLDALHANLLPWSGPADVLVFNEGDFEAQDVAALSANRSTLFFVRLHPSVWHTPKHLNEADLPSWFDGEIFGIGYRHMMRWYSLFVYEYMARLGYEWLLRLDEDSMILSPIRYNLFQFMERGGKEYGFRLQQNEGEGQSRGFPEAVAAHMVAEGFEPTFLSEDCDPPDMSGLNSRGGWSHHVYYNNFFVTKLSFWAQPRVHKFLRYMDRIGGAYPYRRVITLSHCRSCVILHDRWGDALLQTAAVKTFMPKEAVHHFTDFTYQHATLDREEHRELIWGGFSAGADDPQGAANEEEFVKRYGGPRIEVW
;
A
#
# COMPACT_ATOMS: atom_id res chain seq x y z
N MET A 1 32.99 62.71 -40.96
CA MET A 1 32.24 61.81 -41.87
C MET A 1 31.66 60.70 -40.98
N ALA A 2 30.50 60.83 -40.33
CA ALA A 2 29.12 60.99 -40.83
C ALA A 2 28.56 59.71 -41.52
N SER A 3 27.82 58.90 -40.76
CA SER A 3 26.56 58.15 -41.09
C SER A 3 26.33 57.11 -39.94
N GLN A 4 25.34 57.10 -39.04
CA GLN A 4 23.86 57.28 -39.09
C GLN A 4 23.26 56.56 -40.31
N CYS A 5 22.30 55.61 -40.26
CA CYS A 5 21.24 55.14 -39.36
C CYS A 5 21.04 53.62 -39.67
N ALA A 6 20.24 52.76 -39.03
CA ALA A 6 18.99 52.91 -38.28
C ALA A 6 18.75 51.65 -37.39
N ASN A 7 17.92 51.81 -36.37
CA ASN A 7 17.31 50.76 -35.54
C ASN A 7 15.84 50.60 -35.99
N PRO A 8 15.19 49.42 -35.84
CA PRO A 8 14.13 49.38 -34.82
C PRO A 8 13.94 48.03 -34.09
N ARG A 9 14.08 48.06 -32.77
CA ARG A 9 13.18 47.57 -31.69
C ARG A 9 12.39 46.23 -31.83
N ARG A 10 12.65 45.35 -30.83
CA ARG A 10 11.81 44.32 -30.11
C ARG A 10 11.95 42.84 -30.56
N PRO A 11 11.58 41.84 -29.71
CA PRO A 11 12.39 41.23 -28.65
C PRO A 11 12.71 39.74 -28.94
N LEU A 12 13.92 39.26 -28.63
CA LEU A 12 14.32 37.87 -28.87
C LEU A 12 13.74 36.92 -27.80
N ALA A 13 12.51 36.48 -28.03
CA ALA A 13 11.95 35.25 -27.50
C ALA A 13 12.24 34.11 -28.50
N THR A 14 13.49 33.64 -28.64
CA THR A 14 13.80 32.38 -29.34
C THR A 14 15.23 31.93 -29.05
N ALA A 15 15.43 31.23 -27.93
CA ALA A 15 16.68 30.52 -27.62
C ALA A 15 16.42 29.09 -27.11
N LEU A 16 15.34 28.46 -27.58
CA LEU A 16 14.98 27.10 -27.20
C LEU A 16 14.32 26.35 -28.37
N LEU A 17 14.99 26.23 -29.51
CA LEU A 17 14.48 25.47 -30.67
C LEU A 17 15.59 24.97 -31.61
N LEU A 18 16.75 24.61 -31.07
CA LEU A 18 17.88 24.05 -31.83
C LEU A 18 18.48 22.85 -31.11
N ALA A 19 17.67 21.79 -30.96
CA ALA A 19 18.13 20.43 -30.69
C ALA A 19 17.13 19.35 -31.17
N LEU A 20 16.28 19.67 -32.14
CA LEU A 20 15.30 18.75 -32.73
C LEU A 20 15.34 18.86 -34.26
N SER A 21 16.41 18.36 -34.88
CA SER A 21 16.49 18.23 -36.35
C SER A 21 17.74 17.45 -36.75
N LEU A 22 17.86 16.17 -36.39
CA LEU A 22 18.67 15.18 -37.13
C LEU A 22 18.19 13.77 -36.75
N CYS A 23 17.14 13.28 -37.42
CA CYS A 23 16.86 11.85 -37.53
C CYS A 23 16.06 11.62 -38.82
N GLU A 24 16.73 11.20 -39.89
CA GLU A 24 16.08 10.63 -41.06
C GLU A 24 15.57 9.20 -40.78
N PRO A 25 14.51 8.75 -41.46
CA PRO A 25 13.78 7.54 -41.13
C PRO A 25 14.43 6.31 -41.76
N GLY A 26 15.02 5.44 -40.93
CA GLY A 26 15.71 4.24 -41.39
C GLY A 26 15.42 3.02 -40.53
N ARG A 27 14.66 2.08 -41.10
CA ARG A 27 14.40 0.68 -40.68
C ARG A 27 13.54 0.47 -39.43
N VAL A 28 12.26 0.22 -39.71
CA VAL A 28 11.39 -0.66 -38.93
C VAL A 28 12.11 -2.01 -38.70
N MET A 29 12.70 -2.17 -37.52
CA MET A 29 13.05 -3.49 -37.01
C MET A 29 11.78 -4.15 -36.49
N SER A 30 11.48 -5.30 -37.10
CA SER A 30 10.43 -6.24 -36.75
C SER A 30 10.25 -6.40 -35.24
N GLN A 31 8.99 -6.51 -34.82
CA GLN A 31 8.57 -6.98 -33.50
C GLN A 31 9.33 -8.25 -33.09
N GLN A 32 10.46 -8.09 -32.40
CA GLN A 32 10.92 -9.10 -31.47
C GLN A 32 10.01 -8.96 -30.26
N GLN A 33 9.04 -9.87 -30.17
CA GLN A 33 8.41 -10.23 -28.92
C GLN A 33 9.54 -10.45 -27.90
N SER A 34 9.74 -9.48 -27.02
CA SER A 34 10.60 -9.66 -25.87
C SER A 34 9.89 -10.67 -24.98
N SER A 35 10.36 -11.91 -25.05
CA SER A 35 10.07 -12.97 -24.08
C SER A 35 10.76 -12.65 -22.74
N GLY A 36 10.53 -11.44 -22.22
CA GLY A 36 10.91 -11.04 -20.88
C GLY A 36 10.04 -11.82 -19.90
N GLY A 37 10.67 -12.70 -19.13
CA GLY A 37 10.04 -13.64 -18.21
C GLY A 37 8.85 -13.03 -17.49
N ARG A 38 7.66 -13.54 -17.80
CA ARG A 38 6.43 -13.14 -17.13
C ARG A 38 6.51 -13.67 -15.71
N LEU A 39 6.82 -12.80 -14.74
CA LEU A 39 6.52 -13.03 -13.34
C LEU A 39 4.99 -12.98 -13.19
N HIS A 40 4.31 -13.99 -13.71
CA HIS A 40 2.90 -14.18 -13.44
C HIS A 40 2.77 -14.63 -12.00
N ALA A 41 2.01 -13.86 -11.26
CA ALA A 41 1.55 -14.15 -9.92
C ALA A 41 0.51 -15.29 -10.02
N GLN A 42 0.93 -16.44 -10.56
CA GLN A 42 0.08 -17.58 -10.88
C GLN A 42 0.70 -18.88 -10.39
N HIS A 43 1.95 -18.85 -9.88
CA HIS A 43 2.61 -20.06 -9.41
C HIS A 43 1.91 -20.69 -8.20
N TRP A 44 1.23 -19.91 -7.35
CA TRP A 44 0.40 -20.47 -6.27
C TRP A 44 -0.79 -21.29 -6.77
N LEU A 45 -1.24 -21.10 -8.03
CA LEU A 45 -2.31 -21.92 -8.60
C LEU A 45 -1.89 -23.38 -8.82
N ALA A 46 -0.61 -23.71 -8.63
CA ALA A 46 -0.08 -25.06 -8.77
C ALA A 46 0.03 -25.85 -7.45
N GLU A 47 -0.19 -25.23 -6.28
CA GLU A 47 -0.13 -25.90 -4.96
C GLU A 47 -1.10 -27.10 -4.88
N PRO A 48 -0.80 -28.21 -4.19
CA PRO A 48 -1.77 -29.30 -4.05
C PRO A 48 -3.04 -28.85 -3.27
N LEU A 49 -4.13 -29.60 -3.43
CA LEU A 49 -5.39 -29.36 -2.71
C LEU A 49 -5.58 -30.47 -1.67
N ASP A 50 -5.06 -30.24 -0.47
CA ASP A 50 -4.93 -31.29 0.56
C ASP A 50 -5.85 -31.04 1.77
N GLY A 51 -6.40 -29.83 1.93
CA GLY A 51 -7.27 -29.43 3.05
C GLY A 51 -8.65 -28.90 2.66
N ASP A 52 -9.60 -28.99 3.60
CA ASP A 52 -10.93 -28.35 3.49
C ASP A 52 -11.01 -27.05 4.29
N CYS A 53 -10.77 -25.91 3.62
CA CYS A 53 -10.77 -24.59 4.27
C CYS A 53 -12.10 -24.19 4.89
N CYS A 54 -13.21 -24.76 4.41
CA CYS A 54 -14.53 -24.47 4.92
C CYS A 54 -14.71 -24.98 6.37
N ALA A 55 -13.98 -26.02 6.75
CA ALA A 55 -13.97 -26.54 8.11
C ALA A 55 -13.33 -25.56 9.10
N ARG A 56 -12.46 -24.64 8.63
CA ARG A 56 -11.76 -23.65 9.46
C ARG A 56 -11.02 -24.29 10.66
N ALA A 57 -10.54 -25.51 10.47
CA ALA A 57 -9.81 -26.27 11.48
C ALA A 57 -8.29 -26.02 11.43
N ALA A 58 -7.79 -25.49 10.31
CA ALA A 58 -6.38 -25.19 10.09
C ALA A 58 -6.21 -24.07 9.05
N ALA A 59 -5.02 -23.48 9.00
CA ALA A 59 -4.67 -22.51 7.96
C ALA A 59 -4.57 -23.21 6.60
N CYS A 60 -5.08 -22.55 5.55
CA CYS A 60 -5.05 -23.06 4.19
C CYS A 60 -3.99 -22.39 3.33
N SER A 61 -3.48 -23.08 2.33
CA SER A 61 -2.77 -22.42 1.22
C SER A 61 -3.68 -21.44 0.47
N MET A 62 -3.06 -20.54 -0.29
CA MET A 62 -3.79 -19.60 -1.15
C MET A 62 -4.66 -20.35 -2.17
N ARG A 63 -4.16 -21.45 -2.74
CA ARG A 63 -4.95 -22.25 -3.69
C ARG A 63 -6.11 -22.99 -3.04
N GLU A 64 -5.89 -23.62 -1.89
CA GLU A 64 -6.95 -24.32 -1.17
C GLU A 64 -8.07 -23.37 -0.78
N PHE A 65 -7.73 -22.19 -0.27
CA PHE A 65 -8.72 -21.17 0.05
C PHE A 65 -9.50 -20.75 -1.20
N GLY A 66 -8.81 -20.46 -2.31
CA GLY A 66 -9.48 -20.09 -3.55
C GLY A 66 -10.42 -21.16 -4.11
N ALA A 67 -10.02 -22.44 -4.03
CA ALA A 67 -10.85 -23.56 -4.46
C ALA A 67 -12.05 -23.81 -3.52
N ALA A 68 -11.85 -23.62 -2.21
CA ALA A 68 -12.88 -23.82 -1.20
C ALA A 68 -13.89 -22.68 -1.12
N ARG A 69 -13.47 -21.44 -1.39
CA ARG A 69 -14.28 -20.23 -1.20
C ARG A 69 -15.66 -20.34 -1.83
N GLN A 70 -15.76 -20.81 -3.08
CA GLN A 70 -17.04 -20.95 -3.77
C GLN A 70 -18.07 -21.82 -3.01
N ARG A 71 -17.59 -22.73 -2.14
CA ARG A 71 -18.40 -23.64 -1.33
C ARG A 71 -18.82 -23.04 0.01
N CYS A 72 -17.95 -22.28 0.68
CA CYS A 72 -18.21 -21.76 2.04
C CYS A 72 -18.48 -20.26 2.15
N ALA A 73 -18.16 -19.47 1.11
CA ALA A 73 -18.22 -18.02 1.21
C ALA A 73 -18.56 -17.34 -0.12
N LYS A 74 -19.56 -16.46 -0.08
CA LYS A 74 -20.01 -15.64 -1.24
C LYS A 74 -20.08 -14.15 -0.90
N ALA A 75 -19.35 -13.70 0.11
CA ALA A 75 -19.26 -12.29 0.43
C ALA A 75 -18.66 -11.52 -0.76
N SER A 76 -19.22 -10.36 -1.12
CA SER A 76 -18.59 -9.49 -2.12
C SER A 76 -17.43 -8.68 -1.52
N ALA A 77 -17.33 -8.63 -0.19
CA ALA A 77 -16.30 -7.90 0.52
C ALA A 77 -15.40 -8.82 1.37
N ALA A 78 -14.16 -8.39 1.52
CA ALA A 78 -13.18 -9.04 2.38
C ALA A 78 -12.53 -8.01 3.32
N VAL A 79 -12.38 -8.39 4.58
CA VAL A 79 -11.47 -7.75 5.53
C VAL A 79 -10.18 -8.56 5.56
N VAL A 80 -9.03 -7.92 5.37
CA VAL A 80 -7.73 -8.60 5.30
C VAL A 80 -6.79 -8.10 6.38
N TYR A 81 -6.08 -9.06 6.96
CA TYR A 81 -4.96 -8.87 7.86
C TYR A 81 -3.73 -9.58 7.29
N VAL A 82 -2.55 -9.07 7.58
CA VAL A 82 -1.30 -9.85 7.57
C VAL A 82 -0.84 -9.87 9.00
N ALA A 83 -0.72 -11.03 9.62
CA ALA A 83 -0.41 -11.13 11.04
C ALA A 83 0.51 -12.31 11.35
N GLN A 84 1.16 -12.22 12.51
CA GLN A 84 2.03 -13.25 13.05
C GLN A 84 1.43 -13.82 14.34
N ASN A 85 1.56 -15.13 14.53
CA ASN A 85 1.27 -15.85 15.77
C ASN A 85 2.45 -15.75 16.74
N ALA A 86 2.85 -14.53 17.08
CA ALA A 86 3.99 -14.27 17.95
C ALA A 86 3.54 -13.58 19.24
N ARG A 87 3.94 -14.14 20.39
CA ARG A 87 3.82 -13.48 21.71
C ARG A 87 4.87 -12.40 21.94
N GLN A 88 5.93 -12.43 21.14
CA GLN A 88 6.98 -11.43 21.07
C GLN A 88 7.52 -11.44 19.64
N ASP A 89 7.11 -10.49 18.81
CA ASP A 89 7.59 -10.44 17.42
C ASP A 89 9.01 -9.85 17.31
N LYS A 90 9.65 -10.08 16.17
CA LYS A 90 11.05 -9.69 15.95
C LYS A 90 11.24 -8.21 15.62
N ASN A 91 10.22 -7.55 15.06
CA ASN A 91 10.35 -6.18 14.54
C ASN A 91 10.15 -5.16 15.68
N TYR A 92 9.13 -5.38 16.50
CA TYR A 92 8.68 -4.45 17.54
C TYR A 92 8.71 -5.07 18.94
N GLY A 93 8.98 -6.37 19.10
CA GLY A 93 9.04 -7.03 20.40
C GLY A 93 7.68 -7.18 21.10
N ARG A 94 6.56 -6.95 20.39
CA ARG A 94 5.20 -6.93 20.97
C ARG A 94 4.49 -8.27 20.85
N ASP A 95 3.44 -8.43 21.65
CA ASP A 95 2.51 -9.57 21.54
C ASP A 95 1.53 -9.37 20.37
N SER A 96 2.03 -9.61 19.15
CA SER A 96 1.27 -9.56 17.90
C SER A 96 0.06 -10.50 17.92
N ARG A 97 0.18 -11.66 18.60
CA ARG A 97 -0.92 -12.62 18.71
C ARG A 97 -2.10 -12.05 19.50
N SER A 98 -1.85 -11.45 20.66
CA SER A 98 -2.89 -10.80 21.48
C SER A 98 -3.46 -9.55 20.82
N LEU A 99 -2.63 -8.79 20.09
CA LEU A 99 -3.10 -7.62 19.33
C LEU A 99 -4.12 -8.05 18.27
N LEU A 100 -3.81 -9.10 17.49
CA LEU A 100 -4.73 -9.65 16.50
C LEU A 100 -6.06 -10.07 17.14
N GLU A 101 -6.06 -10.74 18.30
CA GLU A 101 -7.30 -11.13 18.99
C GLU A 101 -8.17 -9.93 19.31
N ARG A 102 -7.56 -8.89 19.88
CA ARG A 102 -8.26 -7.64 20.23
C ARG A 102 -8.77 -6.91 19.01
N SER A 103 -8.01 -6.88 17.91
CA SER A 103 -8.45 -6.28 16.65
C SER A 103 -9.63 -7.04 16.05
N LEU A 104 -9.58 -8.38 16.05
CA LEU A 104 -10.69 -9.23 15.59
C LEU A 104 -11.94 -9.07 16.46
N ASP A 105 -11.79 -8.92 17.78
CA ASP A 105 -12.89 -8.61 18.69
C ASP A 105 -13.51 -7.25 18.40
N ALA A 106 -12.67 -6.21 18.24
CA ALA A 106 -13.11 -4.87 17.88
C ALA A 106 -13.85 -4.85 16.54
N LEU A 107 -13.30 -5.52 15.51
CA LEU A 107 -13.92 -5.70 14.20
C LEU A 107 -15.30 -6.38 14.30
N HIS A 108 -15.38 -7.46 15.06
CA HIS A 108 -16.62 -8.23 15.23
C HIS A 108 -17.67 -7.46 16.06
N ALA A 109 -17.24 -6.65 17.01
CA ALA A 109 -18.15 -5.83 17.81
C ALA A 109 -18.66 -4.61 17.05
N ASN A 110 -17.81 -3.99 16.22
CA ASN A 110 -18.04 -2.63 15.74
C ASN A 110 -18.29 -2.48 14.23
N LEU A 111 -17.91 -3.44 13.38
CA LEU A 111 -18.15 -3.35 11.92
C LEU A 111 -19.00 -4.50 11.37
N LEU A 112 -18.62 -5.75 11.67
CA LEU A 112 -19.24 -6.92 11.03
C LEU A 112 -20.77 -7.03 11.22
N PRO A 113 -21.37 -6.62 12.36
CA PRO A 113 -22.82 -6.68 12.52
C PRO A 113 -23.58 -5.81 11.50
N TRP A 114 -22.93 -4.81 10.89
CA TRP A 114 -23.56 -3.86 9.96
C TRP A 114 -23.01 -3.95 8.53
N SER A 115 -21.85 -4.57 8.30
CA SER A 115 -21.20 -4.65 6.98
C SER A 115 -21.91 -5.57 5.97
N GLY A 116 -22.93 -6.32 6.39
CA GLY A 116 -23.42 -7.46 5.62
C GLY A 116 -22.36 -8.58 5.52
N PRO A 117 -22.54 -9.56 4.61
CA PRO A 117 -21.59 -10.66 4.46
C PRO A 117 -20.20 -10.15 4.05
N ALA A 118 -19.23 -10.31 4.94
CA ALA A 118 -17.82 -10.02 4.71
C ALA A 118 -16.98 -11.18 5.26
N ASP A 119 -16.06 -11.69 4.44
CA ASP A 119 -15.07 -12.66 4.91
C ASP A 119 -13.93 -11.92 5.60
N VAL A 120 -13.36 -12.51 6.65
CA VAL A 120 -12.18 -12.01 7.35
C VAL A 120 -11.02 -12.96 7.07
N LEU A 121 -9.96 -12.48 6.43
CA LEU A 121 -8.81 -13.29 6.04
C LEU A 121 -7.57 -12.83 6.79
N VAL A 122 -6.96 -13.74 7.54
CA VAL A 122 -5.66 -13.53 8.17
C VAL A 122 -4.59 -14.23 7.35
N PHE A 123 -3.84 -13.43 6.59
CA PHE A 123 -2.66 -13.89 5.87
C PHE A 123 -1.49 -14.08 6.82
N ASN A 124 -0.76 -15.18 6.69
CA ASN A 124 0.35 -15.52 7.59
C ASN A 124 1.44 -16.34 6.87
N GLU A 125 2.58 -16.53 7.53
CA GLU A 125 3.74 -17.25 6.97
C GLU A 125 3.74 -18.75 7.33
N GLY A 126 2.64 -19.25 7.90
CA GLY A 126 2.47 -20.66 8.29
C GLY A 126 2.71 -20.93 9.77
N ASP A 127 2.73 -19.90 10.59
CA ASP A 127 2.95 -19.91 12.04
C ASP A 127 1.66 -20.08 12.87
N PHE A 128 0.50 -20.15 12.23
CA PHE A 128 -0.77 -20.50 12.90
C PHE A 128 -1.04 -22.00 12.78
N GLU A 129 -0.91 -22.71 13.91
CA GLU A 129 -1.21 -24.14 13.99
C GLU A 129 -2.72 -24.39 14.03
N ALA A 130 -3.15 -25.63 13.79
CA ALA A 130 -4.56 -26.00 13.75
C ALA A 130 -5.32 -25.60 15.04
N GLN A 131 -4.68 -25.74 16.19
CA GLN A 131 -5.25 -25.35 17.48
C GLN A 131 -5.48 -23.83 17.61
N ASP A 132 -4.57 -23.02 17.04
CA ASP A 132 -4.69 -21.55 17.06
C ASP A 132 -5.84 -21.10 16.17
N VAL A 133 -5.91 -21.68 14.98
CA VAL A 133 -6.98 -21.42 14.02
C VAL A 133 -8.33 -21.82 14.59
N ALA A 134 -8.44 -23.01 15.21
CA ALA A 134 -9.67 -23.47 15.85
C ALA A 134 -10.09 -22.54 16.99
N ALA A 135 -9.16 -22.13 17.86
CA ALA A 135 -9.44 -21.23 18.98
C ALA A 135 -9.94 -19.86 18.51
N LEU A 136 -9.31 -19.27 17.49
CA LEU A 136 -9.70 -17.97 16.95
C LEU A 136 -11.02 -18.01 16.18
N SER A 137 -11.25 -19.09 15.46
CA SER A 137 -12.42 -19.23 14.59
C SER A 137 -13.66 -19.71 15.33
N ALA A 138 -13.52 -20.24 16.56
CA ALA A 138 -14.60 -20.84 17.34
C ALA A 138 -15.88 -19.98 17.41
N ASN A 139 -15.71 -18.67 17.59
CA ASN A 139 -16.82 -17.70 17.64
C ASN A 139 -16.84 -16.73 16.46
N ARG A 140 -16.08 -17.01 15.39
CA ARG A 140 -15.93 -16.11 14.22
C ARG A 140 -16.13 -16.90 12.95
N SER A 141 -17.39 -17.05 12.55
CA SER A 141 -17.77 -17.93 11.45
C SER A 141 -17.28 -17.46 10.07
N THR A 142 -16.91 -16.19 9.93
CA THR A 142 -16.38 -15.61 8.69
C THR A 142 -14.85 -15.50 8.69
N LEU A 143 -14.16 -16.00 9.71
CA LEU A 143 -12.71 -15.93 9.84
C LEU A 143 -12.02 -17.11 9.15
N PHE A 144 -11.01 -16.80 8.34
CA PHE A 144 -10.17 -17.74 7.63
C PHE A 144 -8.69 -17.38 7.78
N PHE A 145 -7.83 -18.39 7.86
CA PHE A 145 -6.39 -18.22 7.88
C PHE A 145 -5.81 -18.72 6.56
N VAL A 146 -5.03 -17.88 5.89
CA VAL A 146 -4.48 -18.17 4.56
C VAL A 146 -2.96 -18.00 4.59
N ARG A 147 -2.24 -19.10 4.38
CA ARG A 147 -0.78 -19.09 4.29
C ARG A 147 -0.35 -18.43 2.99
N LEU A 148 0.56 -17.46 3.09
CA LEU A 148 1.15 -16.77 1.96
C LEU A 148 2.07 -17.71 1.19
N HIS A 149 1.90 -17.76 -0.14
CA HIS A 149 2.74 -18.58 -1.00
C HIS A 149 4.08 -17.90 -1.29
N PRO A 150 5.22 -18.63 -1.35
CA PRO A 150 6.53 -18.05 -1.64
C PRO A 150 6.64 -17.30 -2.98
N SER A 151 5.70 -17.45 -3.93
CA SER A 151 5.74 -16.66 -5.16
C SER A 151 5.16 -15.25 -5.06
N VAL A 152 4.51 -14.90 -3.94
CA VAL A 152 4.12 -13.52 -3.60
C VAL A 152 4.90 -12.97 -2.42
N TRP A 153 5.43 -13.87 -1.59
CA TRP A 153 6.16 -13.55 -0.37
C TRP A 153 7.63 -13.97 -0.52
N HIS A 154 8.35 -13.25 -1.37
CA HIS A 154 9.78 -13.48 -1.60
C HIS A 154 10.52 -12.21 -2.04
N THR A 155 11.82 -12.22 -1.81
CA THR A 155 12.76 -11.25 -2.39
C THR A 155 12.87 -11.39 -3.90
N PRO A 156 12.75 -10.30 -4.68
CA PRO A 156 13.01 -10.31 -6.11
C PRO A 156 14.38 -10.91 -6.45
N LYS A 157 14.45 -11.74 -7.51
CA LYS A 157 15.68 -12.49 -7.89
C LYS A 157 16.93 -11.63 -8.15
N HIS A 158 16.75 -10.33 -8.41
CA HIS A 158 17.85 -9.41 -8.68
C HIS A 158 18.43 -8.76 -7.41
N LEU A 159 17.90 -9.12 -6.24
CA LEU A 159 18.33 -8.66 -4.93
C LEU A 159 18.81 -9.84 -4.09
N ASN A 160 19.69 -9.56 -3.12
CA ASN A 160 20.23 -10.55 -2.21
C ASN A 160 19.88 -10.16 -0.77
N GLU A 161 19.18 -11.02 -0.04
CA GLU A 161 18.78 -10.77 1.36
C GLU A 161 19.98 -10.62 2.30
N ALA A 162 21.15 -11.18 1.95
CA ALA A 162 22.38 -10.99 2.71
C ALA A 162 22.82 -9.52 2.80
N ASP A 163 22.35 -8.68 1.88
CA ASP A 163 22.65 -7.25 1.86
C ASP A 163 21.74 -6.45 2.81
N LEU A 164 20.73 -7.07 3.44
CA LEU A 164 19.77 -6.41 4.31
C LEU A 164 20.41 -5.49 5.37
N PRO A 165 21.51 -5.85 6.07
CA PRO A 165 22.11 -4.93 7.04
C PRO A 165 22.64 -3.62 6.43
N SER A 166 22.94 -3.61 5.13
CA SER A 166 23.40 -2.42 4.39
C SER A 166 22.24 -1.60 3.80
N TRP A 167 21.02 -2.15 3.84
CA TRP A 167 19.83 -1.50 3.32
C TRP A 167 19.35 -0.41 4.29
N PHE A 168 18.73 0.63 3.75
CA PHE A 168 18.11 1.67 4.58
C PHE A 168 17.06 1.06 5.52
N ASP A 169 17.13 1.42 6.80
CA ASP A 169 16.41 0.83 7.93
C ASP A 169 16.55 -0.70 8.06
N GLY A 170 17.56 -1.33 7.46
CA GLY A 170 17.73 -2.79 7.45
C GLY A 170 18.07 -3.40 8.82
N GLU A 171 18.62 -2.61 9.74
CA GLU A 171 18.85 -3.01 11.13
C GLU A 171 17.57 -2.93 11.99
N ILE A 172 16.58 -2.14 11.54
CA ILE A 172 15.32 -1.89 12.27
C ILE A 172 14.20 -2.79 11.72
N PHE A 173 14.06 -2.86 10.39
CA PHE A 173 13.01 -3.60 9.72
C PHE A 173 13.55 -4.79 8.93
N GLY A 174 13.10 -5.98 9.34
CA GLY A 174 13.49 -7.24 8.72
C GLY A 174 12.91 -7.46 7.32
N ILE A 175 13.33 -8.56 6.70
CA ILE A 175 12.94 -8.92 5.33
C ILE A 175 11.42 -9.11 5.17
N GLY A 176 10.76 -9.67 6.19
CA GLY A 176 9.31 -9.88 6.21
C GLY A 176 8.52 -8.56 6.10
N TYR A 177 9.02 -7.47 6.70
CA TYR A 177 8.40 -6.15 6.56
C TYR A 177 8.42 -5.67 5.10
N ARG A 178 9.47 -5.99 4.36
CA ARG A 178 9.59 -5.67 2.92
C ARG A 178 8.67 -6.51 2.05
N HIS A 179 8.47 -7.77 2.44
CA HIS A 179 7.51 -8.66 1.77
C HIS A 179 6.08 -8.18 2.00
N MET A 180 5.77 -7.74 3.22
CA MET A 180 4.49 -7.12 3.58
C MET A 180 4.20 -5.89 2.72
N MET A 181 5.15 -4.94 2.63
CA MET A 181 4.99 -3.76 1.77
C MET A 181 4.72 -4.16 0.32
N ARG A 182 5.50 -5.10 -0.22
CA ARG A 182 5.31 -5.59 -1.59
C ARG A 182 3.95 -6.27 -1.79
N TRP A 183 3.49 -7.04 -0.81
CA TRP A 183 2.19 -7.70 -0.83
C TRP A 183 1.04 -6.70 -0.91
N TYR A 184 1.01 -5.70 -0.02
CA TYR A 184 -0.03 -4.67 0.01
C TYR A 184 0.08 -3.65 -1.13
N SER A 185 1.26 -3.50 -1.74
CA SER A 185 1.43 -2.64 -2.90
C SER A 185 0.95 -3.26 -4.22
N LEU A 186 0.98 -4.59 -4.35
CA LEU A 186 0.83 -5.25 -5.65
C LEU A 186 -0.04 -6.51 -5.63
N PHE A 187 0.32 -7.50 -4.82
CA PHE A 187 -0.19 -8.86 -4.99
C PHE A 187 -1.58 -9.07 -4.40
N VAL A 188 -1.89 -8.40 -3.28
CA VAL A 188 -3.17 -8.57 -2.59
C VAL A 188 -4.35 -8.28 -3.51
N TYR A 189 -4.28 -7.22 -4.33
CA TYR A 189 -5.38 -6.82 -5.19
C TYR A 189 -5.69 -7.85 -6.28
N GLU A 190 -4.65 -8.36 -6.95
CA GLU A 190 -4.81 -9.39 -7.99
C GLU A 190 -5.36 -10.69 -7.40
N TYR A 191 -4.85 -11.09 -6.24
CA TYR A 191 -5.33 -12.29 -5.55
C TYR A 191 -6.81 -12.16 -5.16
N MET A 192 -7.17 -11.07 -4.47
CA MET A 192 -8.53 -10.86 -3.96
C MET A 192 -9.55 -10.66 -5.08
N ALA A 193 -9.19 -9.96 -6.16
CA ALA A 193 -10.05 -9.85 -7.35
C ALA A 193 -10.32 -11.21 -8.01
N ARG A 194 -9.31 -12.09 -8.09
CA ARG A 194 -9.48 -13.45 -8.64
C ARG A 194 -10.36 -14.35 -7.78
N LEU A 195 -10.38 -14.11 -6.48
CA LEU A 195 -11.30 -14.78 -5.59
C LEU A 195 -12.75 -14.33 -5.79
N GLY A 196 -12.98 -13.25 -6.55
CA GLY A 196 -14.31 -12.70 -6.83
C GLY A 196 -14.80 -11.72 -5.77
N TYR A 197 -13.89 -11.14 -4.98
CA TYR A 197 -14.24 -9.99 -4.15
C TYR A 197 -14.31 -8.72 -5.00
N GLU A 198 -15.23 -7.84 -4.64
CA GLU A 198 -15.37 -6.49 -5.19
C GLU A 198 -14.71 -5.44 -4.29
N TRP A 199 -14.77 -5.68 -2.98
CA TRP A 199 -14.29 -4.75 -1.96
C TRP A 199 -13.24 -5.39 -1.06
N LEU A 200 -12.22 -4.61 -0.71
CA LEU A 200 -11.19 -4.97 0.24
C LEU A 200 -11.11 -3.91 1.33
N LEU A 201 -11.20 -4.31 2.59
CA LEU A 201 -10.86 -3.51 3.76
C LEU A 201 -9.58 -4.10 4.37
N ARG A 202 -8.52 -3.30 4.50
CA ARG A 202 -7.33 -3.70 5.27
C ARG A 202 -7.45 -3.23 6.71
N LEU A 203 -7.00 -4.11 7.62
CA LEU A 203 -6.65 -3.79 8.99
C LEU A 203 -5.28 -4.43 9.31
N ASP A 204 -4.39 -3.71 9.98
CA ASP A 204 -3.21 -4.32 10.62
C ASP A 204 -3.63 -5.00 11.94
N GLU A 205 -2.82 -5.92 12.48
CA GLU A 205 -3.16 -6.68 13.70
C GLU A 205 -3.35 -5.80 14.95
N ASP A 206 -2.81 -4.58 14.94
CA ASP A 206 -2.92 -3.57 15.99
C ASP A 206 -3.91 -2.43 15.64
N SER A 207 -4.69 -2.61 14.57
CA SER A 207 -5.75 -1.68 14.17
C SER A 207 -7.04 -1.95 14.96
N MET A 208 -7.59 -0.92 15.61
CA MET A 208 -8.76 -1.05 16.48
C MET A 208 -9.87 -0.11 16.03
N ILE A 209 -11.01 -0.68 15.62
CA ILE A 209 -12.27 0.06 15.43
C ILE A 209 -12.97 0.10 16.78
N LEU A 210 -12.98 1.24 17.45
CA LEU A 210 -13.38 1.36 18.85
C LEU A 210 -14.84 1.78 19.05
N SER A 211 -15.51 2.23 17.99
CA SER A 211 -16.93 2.59 18.03
C SER A 211 -17.74 1.91 16.92
N PRO A 212 -19.04 1.63 17.14
CA PRO A 212 -19.88 0.99 16.14
C PRO A 212 -20.03 1.80 14.84
N ILE A 213 -19.78 1.16 13.70
CA ILE A 213 -20.08 1.66 12.36
C ILE A 213 -21.47 1.13 11.99
N ARG A 214 -22.51 1.91 12.29
CA ARG A 214 -23.92 1.46 12.27
C ARG A 214 -24.57 1.40 10.88
N TYR A 215 -23.76 1.24 9.83
CA TYR A 215 -24.20 1.12 8.45
C TYR A 215 -23.31 0.14 7.68
N ASN A 216 -23.79 -0.28 6.52
CA ASN A 216 -22.99 -1.11 5.63
C ASN A 216 -21.92 -0.26 4.95
N LEU A 217 -20.69 -0.31 5.45
CA LEU A 217 -19.55 0.46 4.97
C LEU A 217 -19.29 0.27 3.46
N PHE A 218 -19.38 -0.97 2.97
CA PHE A 218 -19.16 -1.27 1.55
C PHE A 218 -20.27 -0.72 0.65
N GLN A 219 -21.53 -0.83 1.07
CA GLN A 219 -22.65 -0.25 0.33
C GLN A 219 -22.65 1.29 0.38
N PHE A 220 -22.19 1.88 1.49
CA PHE A 220 -21.99 3.32 1.58
C PHE A 220 -20.99 3.80 0.52
N MET A 221 -19.84 3.13 0.42
CA MET A 221 -18.85 3.44 -0.60
C MET A 221 -19.41 3.29 -2.02
N GLU A 222 -20.06 2.16 -2.32
CA GLU A 222 -20.65 1.90 -3.65
C GLU A 222 -21.72 2.94 -4.03
N ARG A 223 -22.68 3.23 -3.12
CA ARG A 223 -23.76 4.19 -3.38
C ARG A 223 -23.25 5.62 -3.50
N GLY A 224 -22.18 5.95 -2.78
CA GLY A 224 -21.54 7.27 -2.83
C GLY A 224 -20.61 7.47 -4.03
N GLY A 225 -20.48 6.47 -4.92
CA GLY A 225 -19.52 6.52 -6.03
C GLY A 225 -18.07 6.62 -5.55
N LYS A 226 -17.76 6.10 -4.36
CA LYS A 226 -16.43 6.09 -3.78
C LYS A 226 -15.71 4.80 -4.18
N GLU A 227 -14.39 4.84 -4.27
CA GLU A 227 -13.55 3.69 -4.65
C GLU A 227 -12.36 3.51 -3.71
N TYR A 228 -12.01 4.52 -2.92
CA TYR A 228 -10.98 4.45 -1.89
C TYR A 228 -11.40 5.23 -0.66
N GLY A 229 -11.24 4.64 0.52
CA GLY A 229 -11.56 5.28 1.77
C GLY A 229 -10.51 5.03 2.82
N PHE A 230 -10.19 6.06 3.60
CA PHE A 230 -9.14 6.02 4.62
C PHE A 230 -9.62 6.70 5.91
N ARG A 231 -8.89 6.44 7.00
CA ARG A 231 -9.23 7.01 8.32
C ARG A 231 -8.21 8.02 8.83
N LEU A 232 -6.92 7.73 8.62
CA LEU A 232 -5.79 8.57 9.01
C LEU A 232 -4.94 8.89 7.77
N GLN A 233 -4.21 10.00 7.82
CA GLN A 233 -3.23 10.40 6.81
C GLN A 233 -2.02 11.01 7.49
N GLN A 234 -0.85 10.97 6.85
CA GLN A 234 0.39 11.50 7.40
C GLN A 234 1.35 11.93 6.28
N ASN A 235 2.51 12.48 6.65
CA ASN A 235 3.65 12.59 5.75
C ASN A 235 4.64 11.47 6.05
N GLU A 236 5.10 10.79 5.00
CA GLU A 236 6.19 9.82 5.11
C GLU A 236 7.53 10.54 5.32
N GLY A 237 8.49 9.87 5.96
CA GLY A 237 9.82 10.45 6.17
C GLY A 237 10.58 10.70 4.86
N GLU A 238 11.36 11.79 4.81
CA GLU A 238 12.17 12.17 3.63
C GLU A 238 13.14 11.06 3.20
N GLY A 239 13.72 10.34 4.17
CA GLY A 239 14.59 9.20 3.90
C GLY A 239 13.83 8.07 3.22
N GLN A 240 12.72 7.63 3.83
CA GLN A 240 11.89 6.52 3.35
C GLN A 240 11.32 6.79 1.94
N SER A 241 11.03 8.04 1.62
CA SER A 241 10.45 8.45 0.34
C SER A 241 11.47 8.96 -0.70
N ARG A 242 12.77 8.92 -0.40
CA ARG A 242 13.82 9.39 -1.31
C ARG A 242 13.74 8.71 -2.68
N GLY A 243 13.78 9.51 -3.74
CA GLY A 243 13.76 9.05 -5.14
C GLY A 243 12.38 8.57 -5.62
N PHE A 244 11.39 8.48 -4.74
CA PHE A 244 10.02 8.10 -5.07
C PHE A 244 9.35 9.07 -6.05
N PRO A 245 9.30 10.40 -5.77
CA PRO A 245 8.58 11.31 -6.65
C PRO A 245 9.19 11.36 -8.06
N GLU A 246 10.52 11.26 -8.19
CA GLU A 246 11.18 11.16 -9.50
C GLU A 246 10.80 9.89 -10.27
N ALA A 247 10.65 8.75 -9.59
CA ALA A 247 10.23 7.51 -10.22
C ALA A 247 8.77 7.58 -10.70
N VAL A 248 7.89 8.19 -9.92
CA VAL A 248 6.50 8.45 -10.32
C VAL A 248 6.47 9.38 -11.54
N ALA A 249 7.22 10.48 -11.50
CA ALA A 249 7.34 11.43 -12.61
C ALA A 249 7.85 10.75 -13.89
N ALA A 250 8.90 9.93 -13.77
CA ALA A 250 9.47 9.20 -14.90
C ALA A 250 8.47 8.24 -15.55
N HIS A 251 7.63 7.56 -14.74
CA HIS A 251 6.57 6.70 -15.28
C HIS A 251 5.53 7.49 -16.06
N MET A 252 5.04 8.60 -15.48
CA MET A 252 4.06 9.49 -16.12
C MET A 252 4.56 10.05 -17.45
N VAL A 253 5.80 10.55 -17.48
CA VAL A 253 6.44 11.06 -18.71
C VAL A 253 6.58 9.96 -19.76
N ALA A 254 7.03 8.77 -19.36
CA ALA A 254 7.22 7.65 -20.30
C ALA A 254 5.90 7.14 -20.90
N GLU A 255 4.81 7.21 -20.15
CA GLU A 255 3.49 6.74 -20.57
C GLU A 255 2.59 7.85 -21.15
N GLY A 256 3.03 9.12 -21.07
CA GLY A 256 2.35 10.26 -21.67
C GLY A 256 1.03 10.63 -20.98
N PHE A 257 1.02 10.73 -19.64
CA PHE A 257 -0.15 11.17 -18.89
C PHE A 257 0.20 12.02 -17.68
N GLU A 258 -0.78 12.82 -17.24
CA GLU A 258 -0.71 13.65 -16.02
C GLU A 258 -1.50 12.98 -14.88
N PRO A 259 -1.15 13.23 -13.61
CA PRO A 259 -1.92 12.74 -12.48
C PRO A 259 -3.29 13.42 -12.39
N THR A 260 -4.26 12.75 -11.78
CA THR A 260 -5.57 13.38 -11.49
C THR A 260 -5.44 14.51 -10.48
N PHE A 261 -4.88 14.24 -9.29
CA PHE A 261 -4.76 15.22 -8.21
C PHE A 261 -3.52 15.01 -7.32
N LEU A 262 -2.54 14.19 -7.77
CA LEU A 262 -1.25 14.06 -7.07
C LEU A 262 -0.47 15.37 -7.05
N SER A 263 -0.62 16.21 -8.09
CA SER A 263 0.06 17.50 -8.17
C SER A 263 -0.38 18.48 -7.07
N GLU A 264 -1.50 18.24 -6.37
CA GLU A 264 -1.88 19.03 -5.19
C GLU A 264 -0.91 18.85 -4.02
N ASP A 265 -0.13 17.75 -4.00
CA ASP A 265 0.93 17.52 -3.02
C ASP A 265 2.26 18.17 -3.41
N CYS A 266 2.28 18.94 -4.49
CA CYS A 266 3.50 19.47 -5.09
C CYS A 266 3.57 21.01 -4.98
N ASP A 267 4.79 21.53 -4.86
CA ASP A 267 5.15 22.93 -5.00
C ASP A 267 6.32 23.08 -6.00
N PRO A 268 6.08 23.61 -7.22
CA PRO A 268 4.79 24.06 -7.74
C PRO A 268 3.81 22.88 -7.95
N PRO A 269 2.48 23.14 -8.05
CA PRO A 269 1.45 22.10 -8.14
C PRO A 269 1.34 21.49 -9.55
N ASP A 270 2.47 21.01 -10.07
CA ASP A 270 2.62 20.35 -11.35
C ASP A 270 3.74 19.28 -11.31
N MET A 271 3.99 18.63 -12.45
CA MET A 271 5.01 17.58 -12.57
C MET A 271 6.43 18.01 -12.21
N SER A 272 6.75 19.31 -12.25
CA SER A 272 8.06 19.82 -11.85
C SER A 272 8.24 19.84 -10.33
N GLY A 273 7.15 19.96 -9.56
CA GLY A 273 7.15 19.84 -8.11
C GLY A 273 7.33 18.40 -7.61
N LEU A 274 7.06 17.39 -8.44
CA LEU A 274 7.22 15.98 -8.08
C LEU A 274 8.71 15.56 -8.02
N ASN A 275 9.42 16.02 -6.99
CA ASN A 275 10.85 15.78 -6.78
C ASN A 275 11.23 15.72 -5.29
N SER A 276 12.34 15.06 -4.99
CA SER A 276 12.89 14.87 -3.64
C SER A 276 13.65 16.10 -3.12
N ARG A 277 13.58 17.26 -3.78
CA ARG A 277 14.27 18.51 -3.38
C ARG A 277 13.33 19.49 -2.67
N GLY A 278 12.34 18.96 -1.96
CA GLY A 278 11.34 19.72 -1.22
C GLY A 278 10.14 20.18 -2.03
N GLY A 279 10.02 19.74 -3.30
CA GLY A 279 8.86 20.07 -4.13
C GLY A 279 7.63 19.20 -3.87
N TRP A 280 7.73 18.14 -3.08
CA TRP A 280 6.63 17.21 -2.81
C TRP A 280 6.42 17.05 -1.29
N SER A 281 5.17 17.02 -0.84
CA SER A 281 4.80 17.08 0.59
C SER A 281 5.04 15.79 1.37
N HIS A 282 5.35 14.69 0.68
CA HIS A 282 5.45 13.34 1.26
C HIS A 282 4.11 12.76 1.79
N HIS A 283 2.98 13.38 1.42
CA HIS A 283 1.66 12.97 1.88
C HIS A 283 1.31 11.51 1.51
N VAL A 284 0.78 10.78 2.49
CA VAL A 284 0.26 9.41 2.36
C VAL A 284 -1.05 9.23 3.12
N TYR A 285 -1.99 8.48 2.52
CA TYR A 285 -3.08 7.88 3.28
C TYR A 285 -2.51 6.78 4.19
N TYR A 286 -2.73 6.88 5.49
CA TYR A 286 -2.14 5.97 6.47
C TYR A 286 -2.91 4.64 6.47
N ASN A 287 -2.34 3.68 5.76
CA ASN A 287 -3.10 2.58 5.17
C ASN A 287 -3.16 1.30 6.03
N ASN A 288 -2.83 1.36 7.32
CA ASN A 288 -3.24 0.32 8.28
C ASN A 288 -4.77 0.21 8.35
N PHE A 289 -5.51 1.28 8.00
CA PHE A 289 -6.91 1.22 7.63
C PHE A 289 -7.10 1.78 6.22
N PHE A 290 -7.64 0.97 5.31
CA PHE A 290 -8.27 1.48 4.09
C PHE A 290 -9.34 0.53 3.59
N VAL A 291 -10.36 1.07 2.93
CA VAL A 291 -11.32 0.31 2.11
C VAL A 291 -11.15 0.70 0.66
N THR A 292 -11.21 -0.26 -0.26
CA THR A 292 -11.06 0.03 -1.68
C THR A 292 -11.81 -0.93 -2.59
N LYS A 293 -12.21 -0.42 -3.75
CA LYS A 293 -12.83 -1.19 -4.83
C LYS A 293 -11.76 -1.89 -5.66
N LEU A 294 -11.81 -3.21 -5.73
CA LEU A 294 -10.79 -4.04 -6.39
C LEU A 294 -10.70 -3.79 -7.90
N SER A 295 -11.79 -3.35 -8.54
CA SER A 295 -11.80 -3.00 -9.97
C SER A 295 -10.85 -1.86 -10.32
N PHE A 296 -10.59 -0.94 -9.39
CA PHE A 296 -9.62 0.15 -9.59
C PHE A 296 -8.21 -0.41 -9.80
N TRP A 297 -7.77 -1.28 -8.91
CA TRP A 297 -6.44 -1.90 -8.95
C TRP A 297 -6.25 -2.85 -10.13
N ALA A 298 -7.35 -3.42 -10.64
CA ALA A 298 -7.36 -4.27 -11.82
C ALA A 298 -7.22 -3.49 -13.14
N GLN A 299 -7.35 -2.15 -13.12
CA GLN A 299 -7.20 -1.34 -14.33
C GLN A 299 -5.79 -1.49 -14.91
N PRO A 300 -5.64 -1.68 -16.24
CA PRO A 300 -4.34 -1.92 -16.86
C PRO A 300 -3.28 -0.85 -16.55
N ARG A 301 -3.66 0.43 -16.47
CA ARG A 301 -2.75 1.54 -16.18
C ARG A 301 -2.25 1.51 -14.73
N VAL A 302 -3.15 1.28 -13.77
CA VAL A 302 -2.82 1.15 -12.34
C VAL A 302 -1.90 -0.05 -12.13
N HIS A 303 -2.26 -1.21 -12.68
CA HIS A 303 -1.42 -2.42 -12.57
C HIS A 303 -0.05 -2.23 -13.22
N LYS A 304 0.02 -1.55 -14.38
CA LYS A 304 1.29 -1.25 -15.06
C LYS A 304 2.19 -0.34 -14.23
N PHE A 305 1.63 0.67 -13.57
CA PHE A 305 2.36 1.55 -12.64
C PHE A 305 2.93 0.75 -11.46
N LEU A 306 2.10 -0.03 -10.77
CA LEU A 306 2.55 -0.82 -9.61
C LEU A 306 3.63 -1.85 -9.99
N ARG A 307 3.51 -2.48 -11.17
CA ARG A 307 4.53 -3.38 -11.72
C ARG A 307 5.82 -2.67 -12.11
N TYR A 308 5.74 -1.42 -12.58
CA TYR A 308 6.91 -0.60 -12.86
C TYR A 308 7.65 -0.31 -11.55
N MET A 309 6.94 0.13 -10.51
CA MET A 309 7.52 0.43 -9.20
C MET A 309 8.15 -0.82 -8.54
N ASP A 310 7.49 -1.98 -8.61
CA ASP A 310 8.04 -3.26 -8.15
C ASP A 310 9.34 -3.64 -8.90
N ARG A 311 9.37 -3.43 -10.21
CA ARG A 311 10.52 -3.82 -11.06
C ARG A 311 11.75 -2.98 -10.80
N ILE A 312 11.59 -1.69 -10.53
CA ILE A 312 12.72 -0.79 -10.25
C ILE A 312 13.22 -0.92 -8.80
N GLY A 313 12.56 -1.76 -7.99
CA GLY A 313 13.02 -2.11 -6.65
C GLY A 313 12.22 -1.51 -5.52
N GLY A 314 11.18 -0.70 -5.74
CA GLY A 314 10.64 0.25 -4.74
C GLY A 314 10.57 -0.18 -3.26
N ALA A 315 10.05 -1.38 -2.94
CA ALA A 315 9.93 -1.89 -1.56
C ALA A 315 11.29 -2.30 -0.92
N TYR A 316 12.35 -2.37 -1.72
CA TYR A 316 13.70 -2.78 -1.36
C TYR A 316 14.66 -1.67 -1.80
N PRO A 317 15.52 -1.13 -0.92
CA PRO A 317 16.51 -0.16 -1.33
C PRO A 317 17.39 -0.76 -2.40
N TYR A 318 17.63 0.02 -3.43
CA TYR A 318 18.55 -0.36 -4.47
C TYR A 318 19.49 0.80 -4.73
N ARG A 319 20.75 0.60 -4.32
CA ARG A 319 21.84 1.49 -4.66
C ARG A 319 22.42 1.04 -6.01
N ARG A 320 21.77 1.38 -7.13
CA ARG A 320 22.42 1.28 -8.45
C ARG A 320 22.83 2.66 -8.95
N VAL A 321 24.11 2.78 -9.27
CA VAL A 321 24.55 3.77 -10.26
C VAL A 321 24.01 3.31 -11.60
N ILE A 322 22.98 3.98 -12.12
CA ILE A 322 22.51 3.73 -13.48
C ILE A 322 23.29 4.68 -14.40
N THR A 323 24.28 4.14 -15.09
CA THR A 323 24.90 4.85 -16.21
C THR A 323 23.96 4.72 -17.42
N LEU A 324 23.01 5.64 -17.57
CA LEU A 324 22.26 5.74 -18.84
C LEU A 324 23.21 6.28 -19.90
N SER A 325 23.16 5.74 -21.12
CA SER A 325 24.06 6.11 -22.24
C SER A 325 24.06 7.61 -22.58
N HIS A 326 23.07 8.37 -22.09
CA HIS A 326 22.92 9.82 -22.26
C HIS A 326 22.88 10.60 -20.92
N CYS A 327 23.02 9.95 -19.77
CA CYS A 327 23.17 10.61 -18.47
C CYS A 327 24.54 10.28 -17.90
N ARG A 328 25.45 11.25 -17.84
CA ARG A 328 26.71 11.13 -17.08
C ARG A 328 26.35 11.02 -15.59
N SER A 329 26.12 9.78 -15.13
CA SER A 329 25.81 9.40 -13.75
C SER A 329 24.45 9.88 -13.22
N CYS A 330 23.38 9.18 -13.57
CA CYS A 330 22.11 9.26 -12.84
C CYS A 330 22.10 8.17 -11.76
N VAL A 331 22.41 8.53 -10.51
CA VAL A 331 22.25 7.62 -9.37
C VAL A 331 20.83 7.79 -8.85
N ILE A 332 19.96 6.80 -9.07
CA ILE A 332 18.69 6.73 -8.33
C ILE A 332 19.03 6.05 -7.01
N LEU A 333 19.14 6.85 -5.95
CA LEU A 333 19.15 6.35 -4.58
C LEU A 333 17.70 6.18 -4.15
N HIS A 334 17.30 4.97 -3.78
CA HIS A 334 16.04 4.75 -3.07
C HIS A 334 16.26 3.86 -1.87
N ASP A 335 15.52 4.20 -0.82
CA ASP A 335 15.80 3.79 0.55
C ASP A 335 14.76 2.74 1.01
N ARG A 336 13.46 3.05 1.01
CA ARG A 336 12.39 2.07 1.28
C ARG A 336 10.99 2.65 0.98
N TRP A 337 10.43 2.40 -0.20
CA TRP A 337 9.08 2.89 -0.48
C TRP A 337 8.02 2.00 0.17
N GLY A 338 7.38 2.52 1.21
CA GLY A 338 6.23 1.92 1.86
C GLY A 338 5.06 1.70 0.90
N ASP A 339 4.22 0.73 1.23
CA ASP A 339 2.99 0.48 0.48
C ASP A 339 2.00 1.65 0.58
N ALA A 340 2.00 2.41 1.68
CA ALA A 340 1.22 3.65 1.80
C ALA A 340 1.61 4.70 0.74
N LEU A 341 2.92 4.86 0.45
CA LEU A 341 3.42 5.74 -0.61
C LEU A 341 2.91 5.28 -1.98
N LEU A 342 3.13 4.00 -2.31
CA LEU A 342 2.77 3.43 -3.61
C LEU A 342 1.26 3.47 -3.84
N GLN A 343 0.48 3.13 -2.82
CA GLN A 343 -0.97 3.15 -2.84
C GLN A 343 -1.52 4.58 -3.00
N THR A 344 -1.00 5.53 -2.22
CA THR A 344 -1.40 6.93 -2.32
C THR A 344 -1.08 7.50 -3.69
N ALA A 345 0.14 7.27 -4.21
CA ALA A 345 0.49 7.71 -5.54
C ALA A 345 -0.41 7.11 -6.61
N ALA A 346 -0.73 5.81 -6.53
CA ALA A 346 -1.67 5.17 -7.46
C ALA A 346 -3.07 5.81 -7.40
N VAL A 347 -3.62 6.00 -6.20
CA VAL A 347 -4.93 6.64 -6.00
C VAL A 347 -4.92 8.06 -6.56
N LYS A 348 -3.98 8.92 -6.13
CA LYS A 348 -3.94 10.33 -6.55
C LYS A 348 -3.58 10.52 -8.02
N THR A 349 -2.99 9.51 -8.65
CA THR A 349 -2.64 9.53 -10.07
C THR A 349 -3.79 9.08 -10.97
N PHE A 350 -4.51 8.02 -10.60
CA PHE A 350 -5.43 7.34 -11.51
C PHE A 350 -6.91 7.43 -11.12
N MET A 351 -7.21 7.79 -9.87
CA MET A 351 -8.58 7.89 -9.36
C MET A 351 -9.10 9.32 -9.46
N PRO A 352 -10.40 9.55 -9.76
CA PRO A 352 -11.04 10.84 -9.54
C PRO A 352 -10.99 11.24 -8.07
N LYS A 353 -10.72 12.51 -7.76
CA LYS A 353 -10.61 13.00 -6.38
C LYS A 353 -11.89 12.77 -5.58
N GLU A 354 -13.04 12.95 -6.21
CA GLU A 354 -14.37 12.73 -5.65
C GLU A 354 -14.69 11.27 -5.32
N ALA A 355 -13.93 10.31 -5.87
CA ALA A 355 -14.07 8.89 -5.53
C ALA A 355 -13.28 8.51 -4.26
N VAL A 356 -12.47 9.43 -3.71
CA VAL A 356 -11.80 9.25 -2.43
C VAL A 356 -12.69 9.76 -1.29
N HIS A 357 -12.73 9.01 -0.19
CA HIS A 357 -13.50 9.36 1.00
C HIS A 357 -12.66 9.31 2.28
N HIS A 358 -12.74 10.37 3.08
CA HIS A 358 -12.18 10.39 4.43
C HIS A 358 -13.29 10.07 5.41
N PHE A 359 -13.14 8.96 6.13
CA PHE A 359 -14.06 8.61 7.20
C PHE A 359 -13.73 9.41 8.46
N THR A 360 -14.75 10.02 9.06
CA THR A 360 -14.61 10.85 10.27
C THR A 360 -15.61 10.46 11.35
N ASP A 361 -16.47 9.49 11.10
CA ASP A 361 -17.68 9.17 11.85
C ASP A 361 -17.49 8.09 12.93
N PHE A 362 -16.38 7.35 12.90
CA PHE A 362 -16.07 6.32 13.89
C PHE A 362 -14.68 6.47 14.51
N THR A 363 -14.55 6.02 15.75
CA THR A 363 -13.29 6.04 16.48
C THR A 363 -12.39 4.91 16.03
N TYR A 364 -11.17 5.28 15.66
CA TYR A 364 -10.14 4.36 15.18
C TYR A 364 -8.81 4.62 15.88
N GLN A 365 -8.10 3.53 16.17
CA GLN A 365 -6.78 3.58 16.75
C GLN A 365 -5.84 2.64 16.01
N HIS A 366 -4.62 3.11 15.79
CA HIS A 366 -3.46 2.30 15.43
C HIS A 366 -2.31 2.68 16.37
N ALA A 367 -1.64 1.70 16.99
CA ALA A 367 -0.61 2.01 17.99
C ALA A 367 0.52 0.98 18.05
N THR A 368 1.70 1.41 17.60
CA THR A 368 2.96 0.67 17.71
C THR A 368 3.85 1.31 18.76
N LEU A 369 4.09 0.55 19.83
CA LEU A 369 4.98 0.92 20.93
C LEU A 369 6.43 0.58 20.61
N ASP A 370 7.34 1.23 21.34
CA ASP A 370 8.76 0.91 21.31
C ASP A 370 9.06 -0.54 21.73
N ARG A 371 10.23 -1.03 21.31
CA ARG A 371 10.66 -2.42 21.52
C ARG A 371 11.28 -2.68 22.89
N GLU A 372 11.88 -1.66 23.51
CA GLU A 372 12.71 -1.86 24.70
C GLU A 372 11.89 -1.80 25.98
N GLU A 373 11.03 -0.80 26.09
CA GLU A 373 10.24 -0.49 27.27
C GLU A 373 8.74 -0.68 27.03
N HIS A 374 8.28 -0.69 25.77
CA HIS A 374 6.86 -0.67 25.39
C HIS A 374 6.08 0.47 26.05
N ARG A 375 6.71 1.64 26.19
CA ARG A 375 6.17 2.78 26.94
C ARG A 375 5.92 3.99 26.07
N GLU A 376 6.65 4.13 24.97
CA GLU A 376 6.52 5.25 24.05
C GLU A 376 5.86 4.78 22.74
N LEU A 377 4.86 5.54 22.30
CA LEU A 377 4.30 5.37 20.95
C LEU A 377 5.36 5.80 19.93
N ILE A 378 5.79 4.87 19.08
CA ILE A 378 6.70 5.17 17.95
C ILE A 378 5.88 5.51 16.71
N TRP A 379 4.90 4.67 16.38
CA TRP A 379 4.05 4.85 15.20
C TRP A 379 2.59 4.68 15.59
N GLY A 380 1.72 5.40 14.88
CA GLY A 380 0.29 5.27 15.06
C GLY A 380 -0.38 6.57 15.46
N GLY A 381 -1.70 6.49 15.48
CA GLY A 381 -2.56 7.62 15.73
C GLY A 381 -3.90 7.15 16.28
N PHE A 382 -4.60 8.11 16.84
CA PHE A 382 -5.95 7.96 17.32
C PHE A 382 -6.79 9.00 16.60
N SER A 383 -7.99 8.62 16.15
CA SER A 383 -8.95 9.59 15.65
C SER A 383 -10.32 9.26 16.20
N ALA A 384 -10.85 10.17 17.03
CA ALA A 384 -12.21 10.11 17.53
C ALA A 384 -13.21 10.23 16.36
N GLY A 385 -14.28 9.45 16.41
CA GLY A 385 -15.42 9.64 15.53
C GLY A 385 -16.19 10.91 15.92
N ALA A 386 -16.53 11.75 14.95
CA ALA A 386 -17.35 12.94 15.17
C ALA A 386 -18.73 12.60 15.76
N ASP A 387 -19.23 11.40 15.46
CA ASP A 387 -20.50 10.87 15.93
C ASP A 387 -20.36 9.86 17.10
N ASP A 388 -19.14 9.69 17.63
CA ASP A 388 -18.88 8.79 18.76
C ASP A 388 -18.94 9.55 20.11
N PRO A 389 -19.99 9.37 20.92
CA PRO A 389 -20.10 10.03 22.22
C PRO A 389 -19.01 9.57 23.22
N GLN A 390 -18.34 8.44 22.97
CA GLN A 390 -17.21 7.96 23.78
C GLN A 390 -15.86 8.40 23.21
N GLY A 391 -15.84 9.12 22.07
CA GLY A 391 -14.61 9.50 21.37
C GLY A 391 -13.61 10.23 22.26
N ALA A 392 -14.08 11.22 23.02
CA ALA A 392 -13.24 11.99 23.94
C ALA A 392 -12.68 11.15 25.10
N ALA A 393 -13.49 10.26 25.69
CA ALA A 393 -13.04 9.38 26.78
C ALA A 393 -12.01 8.36 26.28
N ASN A 394 -12.23 7.81 25.07
CA ASN A 394 -11.29 6.91 24.41
C ASN A 394 -9.98 7.62 24.06
N GLU A 395 -10.04 8.89 23.66
CA GLU A 395 -8.85 9.71 23.40
C GLU A 395 -8.05 9.98 24.68
N GLU A 396 -8.72 10.32 25.78
CA GLU A 396 -8.07 10.50 27.08
C GLU A 396 -7.38 9.20 27.53
N GLU A 397 -8.03 8.04 27.36
CA GLU A 397 -7.41 6.75 27.65
C GLU A 397 -6.20 6.49 26.76
N PHE A 398 -6.31 6.80 25.46
CA PHE A 398 -5.20 6.69 24.52
C PHE A 398 -4.01 7.56 24.95
N VAL A 399 -4.23 8.84 25.24
CA VAL A 399 -3.17 9.76 25.69
C VAL A 399 -2.55 9.28 26.99
N LYS A 400 -3.36 8.82 27.94
CA LYS A 400 -2.88 8.28 29.22
C LYS A 400 -1.99 7.04 29.03
N ARG A 401 -2.32 6.21 28.04
CA ARG A 401 -1.59 4.96 27.77
C ARG A 401 -0.35 5.16 26.89
N TYR A 402 -0.41 6.07 25.93
CA TYR A 402 0.56 6.16 24.83
C TYR A 402 1.33 7.49 24.76
N GLY A 403 0.94 8.49 25.56
CA GLY A 403 1.57 9.82 25.56
C GLY A 403 1.09 10.77 24.44
N GLY A 404 0.07 10.37 23.68
CA GLY A 404 -0.51 11.15 22.58
C GLY A 404 -0.19 10.57 21.18
N PRO A 405 -0.88 11.02 20.12
CA PRO A 405 -0.69 10.50 18.77
C PRO A 405 0.65 10.97 18.17
N ARG A 406 1.26 10.13 17.33
CA ARG A 406 2.48 10.47 16.55
C ARG A 406 2.19 10.89 15.11
N ILE A 407 0.93 10.85 14.74
CA ILE A 407 0.44 11.16 13.42
C ILE A 407 -0.58 12.27 13.57
N GLU A 408 -0.41 13.34 12.79
CA GLU A 408 -1.36 14.43 12.75
C GLU A 408 -2.65 13.95 12.08
N VAL A 409 -3.78 14.12 12.79
CA VAL A 409 -5.10 13.99 12.19
C VAL A 409 -5.41 15.34 11.56
N TRP A 410 -5.29 15.43 10.24
CA TRP A 410 -5.60 16.61 9.46
C TRP A 410 -7.11 16.78 9.23
#